data_AF-A0A9P4IDQ4-F1
#
_entry.id   AF-A0A9P4IDQ4-F1
#
_cell.length_a   1.000
_cell.length_b   1.000
_cell.length_c   1.000
_cell.angle_alpha   90.00
_cell.angle_beta   90.00
_cell.angle_gamma   90.00
#
_symmetry.space_group_name_H-M   'P 1'
#
loop_
_entity.id
_entity.type
_entity.pdbx_description
1 polymer ?
#
loop_
_entity_poly.entity_id
_entity_poly.type
_entity_poly.pdbx_seq_one_letter_code
_entity_poly.pdbx_strand_id
1 'polypeptide(L)'
;MAPPLRSIGKLCAYTALVLIISGLFLNYGIDTKLIRGHFQKDKLVDQSSSPAPEKLDSLHSKPPGNTLQGSGNKVGKTDWTVAAGNYADDYSLNSQRCAATFPDLFKEIKRASAYWKQLKISISDLDNSWASEGVVRALIFDGRLYILETKFSGAGYNIHRSLAILSSIHRAIGSSTDPIPNVEFSFSVSDIADSEHKGSGRPIWTFSRRAEDEHQWLMPDFGFWSWGLDLVGEYTQIRNQISQSENTFSDKLSKAVWRGTENSQVRKDLIKVTKPFRQTWADIQSITWSGRIKLSSNSKLKALSIPEHCNWKFLIHTEGVSYSGRGKYLLNCHSVFVAHELEWIENWHQFLVSDGPNQNYVRVKRDFSDLPDKMRFLLDHPVLAERIANNSVTTFRDGYLTPAAQACYWREMLRAWRDVSFEPELWEEVEALNEAGQSTDPQWRMRGIPYETFVYVQS
;
A
#
# COMPACT_ATOMS: atom_id res chain seq x y z
N MET A 1 18.10 -18.12 -82.41
CA MET A 1 18.72 -19.40 -82.01
C MET A 1 18.60 -19.54 -80.50
N ALA A 2 18.45 -20.77 -80.00
CA ALA A 2 18.46 -21.15 -78.57
C ALA A 2 19.44 -22.34 -78.41
N PRO A 3 19.74 -22.89 -77.21
CA PRO A 3 19.55 -22.44 -75.81
C PRO A 3 20.98 -22.17 -75.21
N PRO A 4 21.46 -22.61 -74.00
CA PRO A 4 20.82 -23.06 -72.75
C PRO A 4 21.37 -22.50 -71.41
N LEU A 5 20.43 -22.26 -70.48
CA LEU A 5 20.39 -22.65 -69.05
C LEU A 5 21.69 -22.98 -68.27
N ARG A 6 21.81 -22.40 -67.07
CA ARG A 6 22.13 -23.16 -65.83
C ARG A 6 21.54 -22.52 -64.55
N SER A 7 21.29 -23.39 -63.58
CA SER A 7 20.52 -23.26 -62.32
C SER A 7 20.75 -22.05 -61.40
N ILE A 8 19.67 -21.57 -60.78
CA ILE A 8 19.64 -20.97 -59.44
C ILE A 8 18.81 -21.88 -58.52
N GLY A 9 19.25 -22.12 -57.29
CA GLY A 9 18.58 -23.00 -56.34
C GLY A 9 18.25 -22.33 -55.01
N LYS A 10 17.06 -22.66 -54.48
CA LYS A 10 16.64 -22.64 -53.07
C LYS A 10 16.87 -21.34 -52.26
N LEU A 11 15.79 -20.56 -52.07
CA LEU A 11 15.17 -20.41 -50.73
C LEU A 11 13.76 -19.77 -50.84
N CYS A 12 12.70 -20.59 -50.80
CA CYS A 12 11.32 -20.14 -50.56
C CYS A 12 10.64 -21.15 -49.62
N ALA A 13 10.41 -20.74 -48.37
CA ALA A 13 9.59 -21.43 -47.39
C ALA A 13 8.98 -20.37 -46.45
N TYR A 14 7.78 -20.65 -45.90
CA TYR A 14 6.95 -19.77 -45.06
C TYR A 14 5.88 -18.88 -45.72
N THR A 15 5.15 -19.42 -46.70
CA THR A 15 3.75 -19.00 -46.99
C THR A 15 2.90 -20.20 -47.44
N ALA A 16 2.55 -21.11 -46.53
CA ALA A 16 1.49 -22.12 -46.70
C ALA A 16 1.25 -22.94 -45.40
N LEU A 17 0.59 -22.36 -44.39
CA LEU A 17 -0.04 -23.16 -43.32
C LEU A 17 -1.20 -22.42 -42.63
N VAL A 18 -2.14 -21.92 -43.43
CA VAL A 18 -3.47 -21.51 -42.99
C VAL A 18 -4.47 -22.20 -43.92
N LEU A 19 -5.53 -22.76 -43.35
CA LEU A 19 -6.49 -23.74 -43.92
C LEU A 19 -6.04 -25.21 -43.81
N ILE A 20 -7.02 -26.07 -43.47
CA ILE A 20 -6.90 -27.51 -43.12
C ILE A 20 -6.37 -27.79 -41.69
N ILE A 21 -7.10 -27.34 -40.67
CA ILE A 21 -7.61 -28.22 -39.58
C ILE A 21 -9.04 -27.77 -39.26
N SER A 22 -10.01 -28.30 -40.02
CA SER A 22 -11.44 -28.15 -39.77
C SER A 22 -12.07 -29.54 -39.77
N GLY A 23 -12.37 -30.06 -38.57
CA GLY A 23 -12.91 -31.41 -38.36
C GLY A 23 -12.02 -32.24 -37.43
N LEU A 24 -12.66 -33.00 -36.52
CA LEU A 24 -12.08 -33.69 -35.35
C LEU A 24 -11.66 -32.69 -34.24
N PHE A 25 -12.26 -32.64 -33.05
CA PHE A 25 -13.02 -33.67 -32.31
C PHE A 25 -14.38 -33.16 -31.79
N LEU A 26 -15.46 -33.84 -32.18
CA LEU A 26 -16.65 -34.04 -31.35
C LEU A 26 -16.52 -35.39 -30.63
N ASN A 27 -17.34 -35.62 -29.59
CA ASN A 27 -17.37 -36.78 -28.69
C ASN A 27 -16.22 -36.91 -27.68
N TYR A 28 -16.41 -36.29 -26.51
CA TYR A 28 -16.27 -36.99 -25.23
C TYR A 28 -17.38 -36.52 -24.27
N GLY A 29 -18.52 -37.18 -24.32
CA GLY A 29 -19.54 -37.09 -23.28
C GLY A 29 -19.39 -38.26 -22.33
N ILE A 30 -19.19 -37.99 -21.02
CA ILE A 30 -19.25 -39.02 -19.97
C ILE A 30 -20.18 -38.52 -18.85
N ASP A 31 -21.39 -39.07 -18.91
CA ASP A 31 -22.24 -39.55 -17.82
C ASP A 31 -22.35 -38.75 -16.51
N THR A 32 -23.49 -38.07 -16.33
CA THR A 32 -23.95 -37.53 -15.05
C THR A 32 -24.90 -38.51 -14.36
N LYS A 33 -24.38 -39.51 -13.63
CA LYS A 33 -25.14 -40.36 -12.69
C LYS A 33 -24.22 -41.03 -11.66
N LEU A 34 -24.76 -41.22 -10.44
CA LEU A 34 -24.03 -41.49 -9.18
C LEU A 34 -23.15 -40.29 -8.78
N ILE A 35 -23.15 -39.78 -7.54
CA ILE A 35 -23.40 -40.46 -6.26
C ILE A 35 -24.65 -39.91 -5.54
N ARG A 36 -25.45 -40.82 -4.99
CA ARG A 36 -26.59 -40.55 -4.12
C ARG A 36 -26.20 -41.03 -2.72
N GLY A 37 -25.97 -40.13 -1.77
CA GLY A 37 -25.46 -40.47 -0.44
C GLY A 37 -25.90 -39.48 0.64
N HIS A 38 -26.79 -39.96 1.52
CA HIS A 38 -27.25 -39.39 2.80
C HIS A 38 -26.95 -37.92 3.13
N PHE A 39 -28.00 -37.08 3.07
CA PHE A 39 -28.29 -36.15 4.16
C PHE A 39 -29.62 -36.56 4.82
N GLN A 40 -29.58 -36.76 6.13
CA GLN A 40 -30.70 -37.23 6.93
C GLN A 40 -31.54 -36.02 7.37
N LYS A 41 -32.87 -36.12 7.23
CA LYS A 41 -33.77 -35.07 7.72
C LYS A 41 -33.84 -35.14 9.24
N ASP A 42 -33.45 -34.05 9.91
CA ASP A 42 -33.88 -33.79 11.27
C ASP A 42 -34.82 -32.59 11.36
N LYS A 43 -35.74 -32.71 12.31
CA LYS A 43 -37.04 -32.05 12.40
C LYS A 43 -36.96 -30.52 12.44
N LEU A 44 -37.75 -29.89 11.57
CA LEU A 44 -38.35 -28.60 11.88
C LEU A 44 -39.25 -28.75 13.11
N VAL A 45 -39.04 -27.92 14.12
CA VAL A 45 -40.00 -27.70 15.21
C VAL A 45 -40.53 -26.27 15.07
N ASP A 46 -41.83 -26.17 14.87
CA ASP A 46 -42.57 -24.91 14.86
C ASP A 46 -42.82 -24.45 16.29
N GLN A 47 -42.38 -23.24 16.64
CA GLN A 47 -42.87 -22.49 17.79
C GLN A 47 -43.06 -21.02 17.43
N SER A 48 -44.19 -20.76 16.80
CA SER A 48 -44.80 -19.44 16.73
C SER A 48 -45.34 -19.01 18.11
N SER A 49 -44.80 -17.93 18.69
CA SER A 49 -45.54 -17.02 19.59
C SER A 49 -44.70 -15.78 19.92
N SER A 50 -45.10 -14.64 19.37
CA SER A 50 -44.62 -13.32 19.80
C SER A 50 -45.83 -12.47 20.20
N PRO A 51 -45.91 -11.96 21.43
CA PRO A 51 -46.89 -10.94 21.80
C PRO A 51 -46.52 -9.57 21.20
N ALA A 52 -47.54 -8.73 21.02
CA ALA A 52 -47.44 -7.38 20.44
C ALA A 52 -46.73 -6.38 21.38
N PRO A 53 -46.23 -5.24 20.88
CA PRO A 53 -45.36 -4.35 21.64
C PRO A 53 -46.13 -3.48 22.64
N GLU A 54 -45.57 -3.34 23.84
CA GLU A 54 -46.06 -2.43 24.88
C GLU A 54 -45.47 -1.03 24.68
N LYS A 55 -46.26 0.02 24.94
CA LYS A 55 -45.83 1.41 24.84
C LYS A 55 -44.81 1.73 25.94
N LEU A 56 -43.76 2.48 25.60
CA LEU A 56 -42.96 3.18 26.60
C LEU A 56 -42.99 4.69 26.34
N ASP A 57 -43.53 5.43 27.32
CA ASP A 57 -43.74 6.87 27.21
C ASP A 57 -42.44 7.67 27.25
N SER A 58 -42.48 8.82 26.57
CA SER A 58 -41.43 9.81 26.57
C SER A 58 -41.27 10.48 27.94
N LEU A 59 -40.06 10.44 28.51
CA LEU A 59 -39.66 11.35 29.60
C LEU A 59 -38.28 11.96 29.32
N HIS A 60 -38.30 13.23 28.93
CA HIS A 60 -37.11 14.02 28.68
C HIS A 60 -36.28 14.22 29.95
N SER A 61 -34.98 13.94 29.89
CA SER A 61 -33.99 14.56 30.77
C SER A 61 -32.91 15.22 29.91
N LYS A 62 -32.55 16.47 30.25
CA LYS A 62 -31.54 17.25 29.53
C LYS A 62 -30.14 16.70 29.86
N PRO A 63 -29.19 16.63 28.90
CA PRO A 63 -27.79 16.49 29.25
C PRO A 63 -27.30 17.78 29.96
N PRO A 64 -26.47 17.68 31.01
CA PRO A 64 -25.87 18.86 31.62
C PRO A 64 -24.85 19.49 30.66
N GLY A 65 -25.03 20.78 30.36
CA GLY A 65 -24.07 21.52 29.55
C GLY A 65 -22.81 21.82 30.37
N ASN A 66 -21.67 21.25 29.97
CA ASN A 66 -20.36 21.66 30.48
C ASN A 66 -19.70 22.64 29.52
N THR A 67 -19.62 23.90 29.96
CA THR A 67 -18.90 24.98 29.30
C THR A 67 -17.40 24.67 29.26
N LEU A 68 -16.87 24.37 28.07
CA LEU A 68 -15.42 24.30 27.87
C LEU A 68 -14.83 25.71 27.83
N GLN A 69 -14.43 26.23 29.00
CA GLN A 69 -13.50 27.36 29.06
C GLN A 69 -12.15 26.92 28.51
N GLY A 70 -11.61 27.68 27.57
CA GLY A 70 -10.34 27.38 26.93
C GLY A 70 -9.16 27.49 27.90
N SER A 71 -8.38 26.41 28.01
CA SER A 71 -6.98 26.48 28.42
C SER A 71 -6.14 25.71 27.41
N GLY A 72 -5.10 26.37 26.88
CA GLY A 72 -4.21 25.78 25.89
C GLY A 72 -3.21 24.82 26.50
N ASN A 73 -3.66 23.62 26.86
CA ASN A 73 -2.75 22.56 27.31
C ASN A 73 -2.07 21.89 26.12
N LYS A 74 -0.74 21.86 26.14
CA LYS A 74 0.05 21.04 25.21
C LYS A 74 -0.23 19.57 25.52
N VAL A 75 -0.88 18.86 24.60
CA VAL A 75 -1.12 17.42 24.70
C VAL A 75 0.22 16.70 24.90
N GLY A 76 0.36 15.99 26.01
CA GLY A 76 1.59 15.26 26.35
C GLY A 76 1.77 14.03 25.46
N LYS A 77 3.01 13.63 25.20
CA LYS A 77 3.31 12.47 24.33
C LYS A 77 2.62 11.16 24.76
N THR A 78 2.40 11.00 26.06
CA THR A 78 1.75 9.82 26.67
C THR A 78 0.24 9.75 26.42
N ASP A 79 -0.39 10.87 26.06
CA ASP A 79 -1.86 10.98 25.94
C ASP A 79 -2.34 10.45 24.57
N TRP A 80 -1.68 10.88 23.48
CA TRP A 80 -2.02 10.40 22.14
C TRP A 80 -1.71 8.91 21.95
N THR A 81 -0.67 8.36 22.61
CA THR A 81 -0.29 6.94 22.44
C THR A 81 -1.35 6.00 23.02
N VAL A 82 -1.97 6.39 24.14
CA VAL A 82 -3.10 5.66 24.73
C VAL A 82 -4.34 5.79 23.84
N ALA A 83 -4.60 6.98 23.30
CA ALA A 83 -5.68 7.16 22.33
C ALA A 83 -5.47 6.30 21.06
N ALA A 84 -4.27 6.28 20.49
CA ALA A 84 -3.96 5.53 19.28
C ALA A 84 -4.11 4.01 19.47
N GLY A 85 -3.65 3.47 20.60
CA GLY A 85 -3.87 2.07 20.95
C GLY A 85 -5.35 1.70 21.05
N ASN A 86 -6.17 2.56 21.69
CA ASN A 86 -7.62 2.33 21.85
C ASN A 86 -8.42 2.38 20.54
N TYR A 87 -7.90 3.05 19.51
CA TYR A 87 -8.57 3.22 18.21
C TYR A 87 -7.82 2.55 17.05
N ALA A 88 -6.82 1.71 17.31
CA ALA A 88 -5.88 1.24 16.29
C ALA A 88 -6.57 0.67 15.03
N ASP A 89 -7.62 -0.13 15.20
CA ASP A 89 -8.31 -0.81 14.10
C ASP A 89 -9.68 -0.16 13.75
N ASP A 90 -9.98 1.02 14.30
CA ASP A 90 -11.21 1.78 14.01
C ASP A 90 -11.03 2.67 12.77
N TYR A 91 -11.54 2.21 11.63
CA TYR A 91 -11.52 2.97 10.38
C TYR A 91 -12.42 4.24 10.41
N SER A 92 -13.36 4.33 11.34
CA SER A 92 -14.50 5.28 11.30
C SER A 92 -14.27 6.64 11.93
N LEU A 93 -13.12 6.85 12.59
CA LEU A 93 -12.77 8.10 13.30
C LEU A 93 -13.01 9.34 12.43
N ASN A 94 -13.73 10.35 12.93
CA ASN A 94 -13.89 11.62 12.20
C ASN A 94 -12.58 12.43 12.14
N SER A 95 -12.52 13.47 11.29
CA SER A 95 -11.34 14.31 11.07
C SER A 95 -10.81 14.94 12.37
N GLN A 96 -11.68 15.37 13.29
CA GLN A 96 -11.27 15.89 14.59
C GLN A 96 -10.57 14.82 15.43
N ARG A 97 -11.12 13.60 15.46
CA ARG A 97 -10.56 12.46 16.19
C ARG A 97 -9.26 11.97 15.56
N CYS A 98 -9.20 11.88 14.24
CA CYS A 98 -7.95 11.59 13.50
C CYS A 98 -6.83 12.57 13.88
N ALA A 99 -7.11 13.89 13.87
CA ALA A 99 -6.11 14.90 14.21
C ALA A 99 -5.69 14.88 15.69
N ALA A 100 -6.60 14.52 16.60
CA ALA A 100 -6.29 14.39 18.03
C ALA A 100 -5.49 13.11 18.35
N THR A 101 -5.81 11.99 17.69
CA THR A 101 -5.16 10.69 17.89
C THR A 101 -3.78 10.62 17.21
N PHE A 102 -3.63 11.26 16.05
CA PHE A 102 -2.40 11.18 15.24
C PHE A 102 -1.90 12.59 14.83
N PRO A 103 -1.43 13.41 15.80
CA PRO A 103 -1.18 14.85 15.58
C PRO A 103 -0.15 15.17 14.49
N ASP A 104 0.85 14.30 14.29
CA ASP A 104 1.87 14.49 13.26
C ASP A 104 1.53 13.85 11.91
N LEU A 105 0.45 13.07 11.81
CA LEU A 105 0.18 12.18 10.65
C LEU A 105 0.24 12.88 9.29
N PHE A 106 -0.23 14.12 9.25
CA PHE A 106 -0.53 14.84 8.02
C PHE A 106 0.57 15.82 7.53
N LYS A 107 1.80 15.79 8.06
CA LYS A 107 2.82 16.80 7.64
C LYS A 107 3.19 16.70 6.15
N GLU A 108 3.37 15.49 5.61
CA GLU A 108 3.67 15.32 4.18
C GLU A 108 2.51 15.75 3.26
N ILE A 109 1.26 15.54 3.70
CA ILE A 109 0.07 16.06 3.02
C ILE A 109 0.08 17.60 3.04
N LYS A 110 0.35 18.21 4.20
CA LYS A 110 0.42 19.67 4.38
C LYS A 110 1.55 20.29 3.56
N ARG A 111 2.70 19.62 3.42
CA ARG A 111 3.81 20.02 2.53
C ARG A 111 3.34 20.06 1.07
N ALA A 112 2.77 18.97 0.58
CA ALA A 112 2.32 18.87 -0.81
C ALA A 112 1.20 19.89 -1.13
N SER A 113 0.23 20.05 -0.21
CA SER A 113 -0.81 21.08 -0.31
C SER A 113 -0.23 22.50 -0.33
N ALA A 114 0.76 22.79 0.52
CA ALA A 114 1.42 24.10 0.54
C ALA A 114 2.13 24.44 -0.79
N TYR A 115 2.83 23.47 -1.40
CA TYR A 115 3.44 23.61 -2.73
C TYR A 115 2.40 23.94 -3.80
N TRP A 116 1.31 23.15 -3.86
CA TRP A 116 0.27 23.30 -4.87
C TRP A 116 -0.70 24.47 -4.63
N LYS A 117 -0.70 25.08 -3.44
CA LYS A 117 -1.63 26.16 -3.08
C LYS A 117 -1.54 27.40 -3.98
N GLN A 118 -0.35 27.71 -4.48
CA GLN A 118 -0.11 28.84 -5.38
C GLN A 118 -0.28 28.46 -6.86
N LEU A 119 0.15 27.26 -7.24
CA LEU A 119 0.11 26.78 -8.63
C LEU A 119 -1.33 26.44 -9.08
N LYS A 120 -2.09 25.79 -8.19
CA LYS A 120 -3.39 25.13 -8.42
C LYS A 120 -3.32 24.00 -9.45
N ILE A 121 -4.03 22.91 -9.15
CA ILE A 121 -4.10 21.71 -9.99
C ILE A 121 -5.29 21.85 -10.93
N SER A 122 -5.03 21.83 -12.23
CA SER A 122 -6.01 21.85 -13.31
C SER A 122 -6.30 20.44 -13.84
N ILE A 123 -7.37 20.30 -14.62
CA ILE A 123 -7.72 19.02 -15.27
C ILE A 123 -6.68 18.56 -16.31
N SER A 124 -5.94 19.50 -16.92
CA SER A 124 -4.84 19.24 -17.87
C SER A 124 -3.56 18.74 -17.19
N ASP A 125 -3.38 19.01 -15.91
CA ASP A 125 -2.22 18.50 -15.16
C ASP A 125 -2.31 16.99 -14.95
N LEU A 126 -3.54 16.45 -14.91
CA LEU A 126 -3.87 15.03 -14.81
C LEU A 126 -3.82 14.28 -16.15
N ASP A 127 -3.37 14.92 -17.23
CA ASP A 127 -3.00 14.18 -18.45
C ASP A 127 -1.84 13.23 -18.14
N ASN A 128 -2.11 11.93 -18.29
CA ASN A 128 -1.16 10.86 -18.03
C ASN A 128 -0.41 10.42 -19.30
N SER A 129 -0.55 11.11 -20.44
CA SER A 129 0.09 10.79 -21.73
C SER A 129 1.61 10.52 -21.63
N TRP A 130 2.30 11.20 -20.70
CA TRP A 130 3.72 11.03 -20.38
C TRP A 130 4.10 9.63 -19.86
N ALA A 131 3.17 8.93 -19.19
CA ALA A 131 3.38 7.59 -18.67
C ALA A 131 2.97 6.52 -19.68
N SER A 132 3.85 5.55 -19.96
CA SER A 132 3.53 4.35 -20.73
C SER A 132 2.73 3.33 -19.93
N GLU A 133 3.03 3.21 -18.63
CA GLU A 133 2.43 2.24 -17.71
C GLU A 133 2.53 2.71 -16.25
N GLY A 134 1.80 2.03 -15.36
CA GLY A 134 1.92 2.20 -13.91
C GLY A 134 1.07 3.33 -13.33
N VAL A 135 0.23 4.00 -14.12
CA VAL A 135 -0.62 5.12 -13.67
C VAL A 135 -2.10 4.77 -13.75
N VAL A 136 -2.87 5.25 -12.78
CA VAL A 136 -4.34 5.18 -12.74
C VAL A 136 -4.90 6.57 -12.47
N ARG A 137 -5.92 6.97 -13.24
CA ARG A 137 -6.73 8.17 -13.00
C ARG A 137 -8.07 7.76 -12.39
N ALA A 138 -8.44 8.39 -11.28
CA ALA A 138 -9.66 8.07 -10.56
C ALA A 138 -10.42 9.35 -10.18
N LEU A 139 -11.73 9.18 -10.00
CA LEU A 139 -12.68 10.19 -9.58
C LEU A 139 -13.39 9.69 -8.32
N ILE A 140 -13.52 10.55 -7.33
CA ILE A 140 -14.47 10.38 -6.23
C ILE A 140 -15.56 11.42 -6.42
N PHE A 141 -16.82 10.96 -6.43
CA PHE A 141 -17.99 11.82 -6.58
C PHE A 141 -19.12 11.30 -5.69
N ASP A 142 -19.75 12.17 -4.90
CA ASP A 142 -20.78 11.83 -3.90
C ASP A 142 -20.42 10.61 -3.01
N GLY A 143 -19.16 10.56 -2.57
CA GLY A 143 -18.65 9.47 -1.72
C GLY A 143 -18.49 8.11 -2.43
N ARG A 144 -18.48 8.07 -3.76
CA ARG A 144 -18.27 6.86 -4.57
C ARG A 144 -17.01 6.97 -5.42
N LEU A 145 -16.32 5.84 -5.62
CA LEU A 145 -15.06 5.76 -6.37
C LEU A 145 -15.31 5.25 -7.81
N TYR A 146 -14.77 5.96 -8.78
CA TYR A 146 -14.85 5.68 -10.22
C TYR A 146 -13.44 5.67 -10.82
N ILE A 147 -13.17 4.72 -11.73
CA ILE A 147 -11.89 4.58 -12.42
C ILE A 147 -12.06 5.21 -13.81
N LEU A 148 -11.30 6.27 -14.10
CA LEU A 148 -11.34 6.99 -15.36
C LEU A 148 -10.36 6.42 -16.40
N GLU A 149 -9.15 6.06 -15.98
CA GLU A 149 -8.07 5.59 -16.86
C GLU A 149 -7.17 4.59 -16.11
N THR A 150 -6.72 3.53 -16.79
CA THR A 150 -5.68 2.63 -16.27
C THR A 150 -4.61 2.34 -17.31
N LYS A 151 -3.34 2.55 -16.95
CA LYS A 151 -2.19 2.21 -17.80
C LYS A 151 -1.49 0.97 -17.25
N PHE A 152 -2.09 -0.19 -17.48
CA PHE A 152 -1.53 -1.46 -17.00
C PHE A 152 -0.47 -2.04 -17.95
N SER A 153 0.67 -2.44 -17.40
CA SER A 153 1.71 -3.18 -18.12
C SER A 153 1.33 -4.65 -18.29
N GLY A 154 1.75 -5.29 -19.38
CA GLY A 154 1.77 -6.76 -19.49
C GLY A 154 2.67 -7.46 -18.44
N ALA A 155 3.51 -6.70 -17.73
CA ALA A 155 4.35 -7.19 -16.63
C ALA A 155 3.60 -7.43 -15.30
N GLY A 156 2.30 -7.12 -15.22
CA GLY A 156 1.34 -7.69 -14.27
C GLY A 156 1.42 -7.31 -12.79
N TYR A 157 2.46 -6.61 -12.32
CA TYR A 157 2.45 -6.08 -10.94
C TYR A 157 1.45 -4.92 -10.78
N ASN A 158 1.30 -4.11 -11.83
CA ASN A 158 0.57 -2.84 -11.78
C ASN A 158 -0.92 -3.06 -11.47
N ILE A 159 -1.54 -4.13 -11.98
CA ILE A 159 -2.95 -4.47 -11.69
C ILE A 159 -3.15 -4.72 -10.20
N HIS A 160 -2.38 -5.62 -9.60
CA HIS A 160 -2.52 -5.97 -8.18
C HIS A 160 -2.23 -4.78 -7.25
N ARG A 161 -1.19 -3.99 -7.55
CA ARG A 161 -0.89 -2.76 -6.79
C ARG A 161 -2.01 -1.72 -6.91
N SER A 162 -2.57 -1.54 -8.12
CA SER A 162 -3.65 -0.58 -8.36
C SER A 162 -4.94 -1.00 -7.66
N LEU A 163 -5.33 -2.27 -7.75
CA LEU A 163 -6.47 -2.81 -7.03
C LEU A 163 -6.31 -2.61 -5.51
N ALA A 164 -5.14 -2.94 -4.94
CA ALA A 164 -4.86 -2.73 -3.52
C ALA A 164 -5.00 -1.26 -3.08
N ILE A 165 -4.54 -0.30 -3.89
CA ILE A 165 -4.71 1.13 -3.61
C ILE A 165 -6.17 1.58 -3.73
N LEU A 166 -6.86 1.21 -4.82
CA LEU A 166 -8.28 1.51 -5.01
C LEU A 166 -9.14 0.92 -3.88
N SER A 167 -8.84 -0.30 -3.42
CA SER A 167 -9.51 -0.91 -2.27
C SER A 167 -9.23 -0.18 -0.96
N SER A 168 -7.99 0.28 -0.74
CA SER A 168 -7.61 1.07 0.44
C SER A 168 -8.37 2.40 0.49
N ILE A 169 -8.45 3.09 -0.65
CA ILE A 169 -9.23 4.32 -0.83
C ILE A 169 -10.74 4.04 -0.62
N HIS A 170 -11.29 2.99 -1.24
CA HIS A 170 -12.70 2.60 -1.09
C HIS A 170 -13.08 2.32 0.37
N ARG A 171 -12.25 1.55 1.10
CA ARG A 171 -12.43 1.32 2.55
C ARG A 171 -12.39 2.63 3.35
N ALA A 172 -11.45 3.52 3.05
CA ALA A 172 -11.33 4.81 3.74
C ALA A 172 -12.53 5.74 3.49
N ILE A 173 -13.10 5.74 2.28
CA ILE A 173 -14.30 6.51 1.93
C ILE A 173 -15.54 5.89 2.61
N GLY A 174 -15.79 4.60 2.41
CA GLY A 174 -16.99 3.91 2.89
C GLY A 174 -17.08 3.75 4.41
N SER A 175 -15.98 3.93 5.14
CA SER A 175 -15.95 4.01 6.60
C SER A 175 -16.05 5.43 7.15
N SER A 176 -16.08 6.47 6.30
CA SER A 176 -16.04 7.85 6.78
C SER A 176 -17.35 8.28 7.44
N THR A 177 -17.23 8.88 8.62
CA THR A 177 -18.31 9.55 9.34
C THR A 177 -18.48 11.02 8.95
N ASP A 178 -17.50 11.60 8.24
CA ASP A 178 -17.56 12.95 7.68
C ASP A 178 -17.77 12.90 6.17
N PRO A 179 -18.36 13.93 5.54
CA PRO A 179 -18.40 14.05 4.08
C PRO A 179 -17.02 13.91 3.44
N ILE A 180 -16.94 13.22 2.30
CA ILE A 180 -15.75 13.15 1.46
C ILE A 180 -15.95 14.10 0.27
N PRO A 181 -15.00 15.01 -0.02
CA PRO A 181 -15.13 15.92 -1.16
C PRO A 181 -15.02 15.19 -2.50
N ASN A 182 -15.66 15.74 -3.53
CA ASN A 182 -15.47 15.27 -4.90
C ASN A 182 -14.06 15.62 -5.37
N VAL A 183 -13.28 14.64 -5.83
CA VAL A 183 -11.91 14.88 -6.31
C VAL A 183 -11.55 13.97 -7.47
N GLU A 184 -10.81 14.53 -8.42
CA GLU A 184 -10.19 13.78 -9.51
C GLU A 184 -8.67 13.84 -9.36
N PHE A 185 -8.01 12.70 -9.53
CA PHE A 185 -6.59 12.54 -9.24
C PHE A 185 -5.95 11.43 -10.07
N SER A 186 -4.63 11.49 -10.22
CA SER A 186 -3.81 10.41 -10.77
C SER A 186 -2.86 9.89 -9.70
N PHE A 187 -2.63 8.57 -9.69
CA PHE A 187 -1.62 7.93 -8.83
C PHE A 187 -0.76 6.95 -9.61
N SER A 188 0.52 6.84 -9.23
CA SER A 188 1.48 5.91 -9.82
C SER A 188 1.77 4.75 -8.87
N VAL A 189 1.72 3.52 -9.40
CA VAL A 189 2.04 2.28 -8.71
C VAL A 189 3.42 1.72 -9.06
N SER A 190 4.22 2.47 -9.82
CA SER A 190 5.62 2.16 -10.12
C SER A 190 6.51 2.38 -8.90
N ASP A 191 7.66 1.68 -8.82
CA ASP A 191 8.64 1.88 -7.73
C ASP A 191 9.19 3.32 -7.73
N ILE A 192 9.38 3.91 -8.91
CA ILE A 192 9.67 5.32 -9.12
C ILE A 192 8.60 5.85 -10.07
N ALA A 193 7.90 6.91 -9.70
CA ALA A 193 6.71 7.36 -10.44
C ALA A 193 7.02 7.98 -11.81
N ASP A 194 8.14 8.72 -11.91
CA ASP A 194 8.63 9.36 -13.14
C ASP A 194 10.16 9.25 -13.24
N SER A 195 10.66 8.02 -13.41
CA SER A 195 12.11 7.75 -13.46
C SER A 195 12.85 8.45 -14.62
N GLU A 196 12.11 8.84 -15.66
CA GLU A 196 12.65 9.50 -16.85
C GLU A 196 12.44 11.02 -16.83
N HIS A 197 11.85 11.57 -15.76
CA HIS A 197 11.50 12.99 -15.60
C HIS A 197 10.61 13.54 -16.74
N LYS A 198 9.82 12.67 -17.38
CA LYS A 198 8.93 13.00 -18.53
C LYS A 198 7.64 13.67 -18.10
N GLY A 199 7.21 13.46 -16.86
CA GLY A 199 6.10 14.13 -16.19
C GLY A 199 6.56 15.19 -15.19
N SER A 200 7.82 15.64 -15.24
CA SER A 200 8.42 16.52 -14.24
C SER A 200 7.55 17.75 -13.92
N GLY A 201 7.27 17.96 -12.62
CA GLY A 201 6.44 19.05 -12.13
C GLY A 201 4.93 18.77 -12.12
N ARG A 202 4.44 17.63 -12.64
CA ARG A 202 3.01 17.28 -12.60
C ARG A 202 2.56 16.79 -11.21
N PRO A 203 1.31 17.05 -10.80
CA PRO A 203 0.77 16.56 -9.55
C PRO A 203 0.42 15.07 -9.69
N ILE A 204 1.17 14.20 -9.01
CA ILE A 204 0.99 12.76 -9.02
C ILE A 204 1.12 12.20 -7.60
N TRP A 205 0.27 11.23 -7.24
CA TRP A 205 0.40 10.51 -5.97
C TRP A 205 1.36 9.33 -6.14
N THR A 206 2.29 9.15 -5.20
CA THR A 206 3.39 8.19 -5.28
C THR A 206 3.63 7.49 -3.94
N PHE A 207 4.18 6.26 -3.96
CA PHE A 207 4.56 5.56 -2.73
C PHE A 207 5.77 6.17 -2.03
N SER A 208 6.69 6.74 -2.82
CA SER A 208 7.90 7.39 -2.33
C SER A 208 8.34 8.49 -3.28
N ARG A 209 8.98 9.51 -2.72
CA ARG A 209 9.57 10.66 -3.43
C ARG A 209 10.98 10.91 -2.92
N ARG A 210 11.81 11.67 -3.64
CA ARG A 210 13.01 12.30 -3.08
C ARG A 210 12.69 13.65 -2.45
N ALA A 211 13.68 14.29 -1.82
CA ALA A 211 13.51 15.59 -1.20
C ALA A 211 13.14 16.68 -2.23
N GLU A 212 13.79 16.65 -3.40
CA GLU A 212 13.61 17.55 -4.54
C GLU A 212 12.29 17.35 -5.33
N ASP A 213 11.63 16.22 -5.16
CA ASP A 213 10.37 15.87 -5.83
C ASP A 213 9.16 16.56 -5.17
N GLU A 214 9.23 17.87 -4.93
CA GLU A 214 8.24 18.60 -4.13
C GLU A 214 6.82 18.58 -4.73
N HIS A 215 6.72 18.46 -6.05
CA HIS A 215 5.49 18.34 -6.81
C HIS A 215 4.69 17.06 -6.50
N GLN A 216 5.34 16.00 -6.02
CA GLN A 216 4.71 14.70 -5.75
C GLN A 216 3.99 14.67 -4.40
N TRP A 217 2.90 13.92 -4.34
CA TRP A 217 2.13 13.67 -3.12
C TRP A 217 2.40 12.24 -2.62
N LEU A 218 2.76 12.09 -1.34
CA LEU A 218 2.95 10.77 -0.77
C LEU A 218 1.63 10.13 -0.38
N MET A 219 1.36 8.95 -0.92
CA MET A 219 0.26 8.06 -0.52
C MET A 219 0.79 6.83 0.25
N PRO A 220 -0.04 6.17 1.08
CA PRO A 220 0.26 4.84 1.59
C PRO A 220 0.54 3.85 0.47
N ASP A 221 1.51 2.95 0.64
CA ASP A 221 1.77 1.90 -0.35
C ASP A 221 0.71 0.79 -0.35
N PHE A 222 0.69 0.02 -1.45
CA PHE A 222 -0.24 -1.10 -1.65
C PHE A 222 -0.16 -2.18 -0.55
N GLY A 223 0.97 -2.29 0.15
CA GLY A 223 1.18 -3.26 1.21
C GLY A 223 0.46 -2.92 2.51
N PHE A 224 -0.03 -1.69 2.72
CA PHE A 224 -0.97 -1.40 3.80
C PHE A 224 -2.36 -2.03 3.57
N TRP A 225 -2.65 -2.44 2.33
CA TRP A 225 -3.75 -3.35 2.03
C TRP A 225 -3.26 -4.80 2.05
N SER A 226 -2.47 -5.19 1.05
CA SER A 226 -1.93 -6.55 0.93
C SER A 226 -0.76 -6.62 -0.03
N TRP A 227 0.19 -7.51 0.26
CA TRP A 227 1.27 -7.85 -0.65
C TRP A 227 1.26 -9.36 -0.93
N GLY A 228 0.81 -9.73 -2.14
CA GLY A 228 0.76 -11.12 -2.60
C GLY A 228 2.16 -11.74 -2.77
N LEU A 229 2.68 -12.37 -1.71
CA LEU A 229 3.90 -13.18 -1.64
C LEU A 229 3.72 -14.23 -0.52
N ASP A 230 4.38 -15.38 -0.63
CA ASP A 230 4.42 -16.44 0.42
C ASP A 230 4.88 -15.94 1.81
N LEU A 231 5.49 -14.74 1.90
CA LEU A 231 6.16 -14.20 3.09
C LEU A 231 5.47 -12.99 3.75
N VAL A 232 4.47 -12.40 3.09
CA VAL A 232 3.89 -11.11 3.49
C VAL A 232 2.37 -11.21 3.65
N GLY A 233 1.57 -11.03 2.61
CA GLY A 233 0.10 -11.11 2.71
C GLY A 233 -0.58 -9.82 3.18
N GLU A 234 -1.75 -9.95 3.80
CA GLU A 234 -2.60 -8.83 4.23
C GLU A 234 -2.03 -8.16 5.50
N TYR A 235 -2.12 -6.83 5.58
CA TYR A 235 -1.42 -6.05 6.59
C TYR A 235 -1.91 -6.34 8.02
N THR A 236 -3.23 -6.42 8.22
CA THR A 236 -3.87 -6.69 9.51
C THR A 236 -3.58 -8.12 9.99
N GLN A 237 -3.66 -9.10 9.08
CA GLN A 237 -3.28 -10.49 9.31
C GLN A 237 -1.85 -10.58 9.86
N ILE A 238 -0.90 -9.85 9.26
CA ILE A 238 0.49 -9.86 9.71
C ILE A 238 0.65 -9.19 11.09
N ARG A 239 -0.03 -8.08 11.35
CA ARG A 239 -0.07 -7.47 12.70
C ARG A 239 -0.57 -8.45 13.75
N ASN A 240 -1.65 -9.17 13.45
CA ASN A 240 -2.24 -10.18 14.33
C ASN A 240 -1.31 -11.40 14.54
N GLN A 241 -0.63 -11.86 13.48
CA GLN A 241 0.36 -12.95 13.59
C GLN A 241 1.54 -12.54 14.47
N ILE A 242 2.06 -11.32 14.32
CA ILE A 242 3.11 -10.78 15.18
C ILE A 242 2.62 -10.72 16.64
N SER A 243 1.46 -10.12 16.91
CA SER A 243 0.96 -9.97 18.28
C SER A 243 0.70 -11.29 19.00
N GLN A 244 0.48 -12.39 18.27
CA GLN A 244 0.24 -13.73 18.82
C GLN A 244 1.51 -14.59 19.00
N SER A 245 2.59 -14.29 18.27
CA SER A 245 3.78 -15.16 18.19
C SER A 245 5.10 -14.47 18.53
N GLU A 246 5.07 -13.16 18.76
CA GLU A 246 6.26 -12.38 19.07
C GLU A 246 6.82 -12.69 20.48
N ASN A 247 8.06 -13.16 20.51
CA ASN A 247 8.86 -13.29 21.73
C ASN A 247 9.10 -11.92 22.39
N THR A 248 9.29 -11.89 23.71
CA THR A 248 9.69 -10.67 24.45
C THR A 248 11.06 -10.17 23.96
N PHE A 249 11.38 -8.88 24.18
CA PHE A 249 12.67 -8.34 23.72
C PHE A 249 13.86 -9.11 24.28
N SER A 250 13.85 -9.55 25.55
CA SER A 250 14.95 -10.32 26.15
C SER A 250 15.22 -11.63 25.43
N ASP A 251 14.17 -12.32 25.01
CA ASP A 251 14.21 -13.70 24.50
C ASP A 251 14.57 -13.77 23.00
N LYS A 252 14.50 -12.64 22.30
CA LYS A 252 14.94 -12.51 20.90
C LYS A 252 16.44 -12.76 20.73
N LEU A 253 16.80 -13.31 19.56
CA LEU A 253 18.16 -13.50 19.13
C LEU A 253 18.93 -12.17 19.11
N SER A 254 20.03 -12.09 19.85
CA SER A 254 20.95 -10.95 19.91
C SER A 254 21.81 -10.83 18.65
N LYS A 255 21.16 -10.76 17.49
CA LYS A 255 21.74 -10.65 16.15
C LYS A 255 20.96 -9.63 15.31
N ALA A 256 21.63 -9.03 14.33
CA ALA A 256 21.00 -8.28 13.26
C ALA A 256 20.60 -9.20 12.12
N VAL A 257 19.37 -9.06 11.62
CA VAL A 257 18.83 -9.88 10.52
C VAL A 257 18.49 -9.03 9.30
N TRP A 258 18.72 -9.61 8.12
CA TRP A 258 18.23 -9.10 6.84
C TRP A 258 18.02 -10.24 5.86
N ARG A 259 16.90 -10.17 5.11
CA ARG A 259 16.58 -11.04 3.97
C ARG A 259 16.08 -10.18 2.80
N GLY A 260 16.80 -10.17 1.70
CA GLY A 260 16.39 -9.42 0.50
C GLY A 260 17.19 -9.76 -0.76
N THR A 261 16.73 -9.26 -1.90
CA THR A 261 17.43 -9.42 -3.18
C THR A 261 18.49 -8.33 -3.33
N GLU A 262 19.68 -8.70 -3.80
CA GLU A 262 20.85 -7.83 -3.99
C GLU A 262 20.71 -6.98 -5.27
N ASN A 263 19.72 -6.09 -5.30
CA ASN A 263 19.34 -5.30 -6.48
C ASN A 263 19.68 -3.80 -6.39
N SER A 264 20.41 -3.36 -5.37
CA SER A 264 20.82 -1.96 -5.18
C SER A 264 22.19 -1.85 -4.52
N GLN A 265 22.86 -0.72 -4.68
CA GLN A 265 24.22 -0.52 -4.15
C GLN A 265 24.27 -0.62 -2.62
N VAL A 266 23.33 0.04 -1.93
CA VAL A 266 23.18 -0.02 -0.47
C VAL A 266 23.01 -1.44 0.08
N ARG A 267 22.38 -2.35 -0.67
CA ARG A 267 22.27 -3.77 -0.31
C ARG A 267 23.57 -4.54 -0.49
N LYS A 268 24.34 -4.23 -1.54
CA LYS A 268 25.69 -4.79 -1.75
C LYS A 268 26.63 -4.37 -0.62
N ASP A 269 26.57 -3.10 -0.21
CA ASP A 269 27.40 -2.55 0.85
C ASP A 269 27.05 -3.17 2.22
N LEU A 270 25.76 -3.36 2.54
CA LEU A 270 25.34 -4.14 3.71
C LEU A 270 25.95 -5.56 3.73
N ILE A 271 25.81 -6.31 2.62
CA ILE A 271 26.31 -7.68 2.49
C ILE A 271 27.84 -7.74 2.61
N LYS A 272 28.54 -6.72 2.07
CA LYS A 272 30.00 -6.55 2.14
C LYS A 272 30.48 -6.26 3.57
N VAL A 273 29.93 -5.22 4.22
CA VAL A 273 30.32 -4.80 5.58
C VAL A 273 30.08 -5.89 6.61
N THR A 274 28.96 -6.62 6.48
CA THR A 274 28.56 -7.67 7.44
C THR A 274 29.25 -9.02 7.23
N LYS A 275 29.96 -9.21 6.10
CA LYS A 275 30.63 -10.49 5.77
C LYS A 275 31.57 -11.02 6.88
N PRO A 276 32.41 -10.21 7.56
CA PRO A 276 33.25 -10.68 8.65
C PRO A 276 32.48 -11.09 9.92
N PHE A 277 31.26 -10.58 10.10
CA PHE A 277 30.48 -10.71 11.34
C PHE A 277 29.42 -11.83 11.29
N ARG A 278 29.43 -12.65 10.23
CA ARG A 278 28.43 -13.72 10.01
C ARG A 278 28.43 -14.82 11.08
N GLN A 279 29.56 -15.04 11.73
CA GLN A 279 29.69 -15.99 12.85
C GLN A 279 29.39 -15.36 14.21
N THR A 280 29.16 -14.05 14.27
CA THR A 280 28.86 -13.32 15.52
C THR A 280 27.46 -12.73 15.46
N TRP A 281 27.32 -11.42 15.24
CA TRP A 281 26.06 -10.69 15.35
C TRP A 281 25.28 -10.58 14.03
N ALA A 282 25.84 -10.92 12.87
CA ALA A 282 25.21 -10.61 11.58
C ALA A 282 24.58 -11.85 10.89
N ASP A 283 23.25 -11.98 10.91
CA ASP A 283 22.53 -12.95 10.08
C ASP A 283 21.96 -12.27 8.82
N ILE A 284 22.84 -12.06 7.83
CA ILE A 284 22.54 -11.30 6.61
C ILE A 284 22.64 -12.22 5.41
N GLN A 285 21.52 -12.45 4.72
CA GLN A 285 21.45 -13.39 3.60
C GLN A 285 20.66 -12.81 2.42
N SER A 286 21.20 -12.96 1.21
CA SER A 286 20.49 -12.64 -0.01
C SER A 286 19.50 -13.75 -0.39
N ILE A 287 18.33 -13.34 -0.90
CA ILE A 287 17.27 -14.22 -1.41
C ILE A 287 16.94 -13.89 -2.87
N THR A 288 16.65 -14.93 -3.65
CA THR A 288 16.35 -14.86 -5.07
C THR A 288 14.94 -15.38 -5.35
N TRP A 289 14.12 -14.55 -5.97
CA TRP A 289 12.78 -14.92 -6.43
C TRP A 289 12.85 -15.69 -7.75
N SER A 290 12.08 -16.77 -7.87
CA SER A 290 11.88 -17.53 -9.11
C SER A 290 10.51 -17.13 -9.70
N GLY A 291 10.50 -15.99 -10.39
CA GLY A 291 9.28 -15.35 -10.89
C GLY A 291 8.67 -14.36 -9.89
N ARG A 292 7.42 -13.94 -10.14
CA ARG A 292 6.82 -12.76 -9.51
C ARG A 292 6.46 -12.91 -8.03
N ILE A 293 6.07 -14.12 -7.61
CA ILE A 293 5.54 -14.38 -6.26
C ILE A 293 6.20 -15.55 -5.51
N LYS A 294 7.05 -16.33 -6.18
CA LYS A 294 7.65 -17.56 -5.63
C LYS A 294 9.13 -17.37 -5.36
N LEU A 295 9.60 -17.83 -4.21
CA LEU A 295 11.03 -17.97 -3.94
C LEU A 295 11.62 -19.15 -4.71
N SER A 296 12.85 -18.99 -5.19
CA SER A 296 13.66 -20.12 -5.66
C SER A 296 13.88 -21.13 -4.52
N SER A 297 14.00 -22.42 -4.85
CA SER A 297 14.12 -23.49 -3.84
C SER A 297 15.26 -23.25 -2.84
N ASN A 298 16.42 -22.78 -3.33
CA ASN A 298 17.59 -22.44 -2.51
C ASN A 298 17.39 -21.20 -1.62
N SER A 299 16.37 -20.39 -1.91
CA SER A 299 16.01 -19.20 -1.11
C SER A 299 14.88 -19.47 -0.13
N LYS A 300 14.04 -20.50 -0.35
CA LYS A 300 13.01 -20.91 0.62
C LYS A 300 13.59 -21.26 2.00
N LEU A 301 14.74 -21.93 2.02
CA LEU A 301 15.46 -22.29 3.26
C LEU A 301 16.14 -21.09 3.96
N LYS A 302 16.16 -19.91 3.32
CA LYS A 302 16.82 -18.71 3.83
C LYS A 302 15.83 -17.61 4.16
N ALA A 303 14.75 -17.51 3.38
CA ALA A 303 13.73 -16.50 3.54
C ALA A 303 13.08 -16.60 4.92
N LEU A 304 12.61 -15.46 5.40
CA LEU A 304 11.81 -15.33 6.60
C LEU A 304 10.55 -14.59 6.19
N SER A 305 9.39 -15.07 6.64
CA SER A 305 8.15 -14.30 6.67
C SER A 305 8.31 -13.07 7.56
N ILE A 306 7.39 -12.11 7.48
CA ILE A 306 7.44 -10.95 8.38
C ILE A 306 7.43 -11.36 9.86
N PRO A 307 6.51 -12.20 10.37
CA PRO A 307 6.49 -12.58 11.78
C PRO A 307 7.78 -13.27 12.24
N GLU A 308 8.40 -14.08 11.37
CA GLU A 308 9.67 -14.74 11.70
C GLU A 308 10.80 -13.73 11.95
N HIS A 309 10.84 -12.58 11.26
CA HIS A 309 11.84 -11.54 11.52
C HIS A 309 11.77 -11.04 12.98
N CYS A 310 10.60 -11.04 13.61
CA CYS A 310 10.42 -10.57 14.99
C CYS A 310 11.15 -11.42 16.05
N ASN A 311 11.76 -12.55 15.66
CA ASN A 311 12.64 -13.33 16.54
C ASN A 311 14.04 -12.72 16.75
N TRP A 312 14.38 -11.63 16.06
CA TRP A 312 15.68 -10.95 16.18
C TRP A 312 15.57 -9.59 16.86
N LYS A 313 16.56 -9.24 17.70
CA LYS A 313 16.62 -7.94 18.40
C LYS A 313 16.84 -6.76 17.46
N PHE A 314 17.53 -6.95 16.33
CA PHE A 314 17.90 -5.87 15.42
C PHE A 314 17.46 -6.20 13.99
N LEU A 315 16.57 -5.40 13.42
CA LEU A 315 16.00 -5.63 12.09
C LEU A 315 16.57 -4.58 11.14
N ILE A 316 17.40 -5.02 10.18
CA ILE A 316 17.98 -4.09 9.21
C ILE A 316 16.98 -3.84 8.08
N HIS A 317 16.72 -2.57 7.82
CA HIS A 317 15.97 -2.08 6.67
C HIS A 317 16.93 -1.53 5.59
N THR A 318 16.58 -1.75 4.32
CA THR A 318 17.31 -1.23 3.16
C THR A 318 16.37 -0.80 2.03
N GLU A 319 16.68 0.35 1.44
CA GLU A 319 16.16 0.78 0.14
C GLU A 319 16.44 -0.25 -0.97
N GLY A 320 15.61 -0.24 -2.00
CA GLY A 320 15.65 -1.15 -3.15
C GLY A 320 16.00 -0.41 -4.43
N VAL A 321 15.11 -0.50 -5.43
CA VAL A 321 15.14 0.39 -6.61
C VAL A 321 14.83 1.82 -6.19
N SER A 322 13.88 1.97 -5.28
CA SER A 322 13.55 3.20 -4.56
C SER A 322 13.41 2.88 -3.07
N TYR A 323 12.27 3.21 -2.45
CA TYR A 323 11.91 2.77 -1.10
C TYR A 323 11.87 1.22 -0.95
N SER A 324 11.59 0.74 0.25
CA SER A 324 11.26 -0.67 0.44
C SER A 324 10.11 -0.85 1.41
N GLY A 325 8.93 -1.18 0.87
CA GLY A 325 7.72 -1.45 1.65
C GLY A 325 7.82 -2.55 2.71
N ARG A 326 8.98 -3.20 2.91
CA ARG A 326 9.31 -4.01 4.09
C ARG A 326 9.38 -3.16 5.38
N GLY A 327 9.74 -1.87 5.29
CA GLY A 327 9.98 -0.99 6.45
C GLY A 327 8.84 -1.00 7.46
N LYS A 328 7.63 -0.62 7.01
CA LYS A 328 6.39 -0.64 7.81
C LYS A 328 6.10 -1.99 8.50
N TYR A 329 6.48 -3.12 7.90
CA TYR A 329 6.26 -4.44 8.49
C TYR A 329 7.23 -4.73 9.63
N LEU A 330 8.53 -4.43 9.47
CA LEU A 330 9.53 -4.61 10.52
C LEU A 330 9.23 -3.72 11.75
N LEU A 331 8.64 -2.55 11.52
CA LEU A 331 8.20 -1.63 12.58
C LEU A 331 6.98 -2.10 13.39
N ASN A 332 6.37 -3.24 13.02
CA ASN A 332 5.39 -3.91 13.87
C ASN A 332 6.02 -4.93 14.83
N CYS A 333 7.30 -5.29 14.69
CA CYS A 333 8.01 -6.08 15.69
C CYS A 333 8.49 -5.20 16.85
N HIS A 334 8.49 -5.75 18.07
CA HIS A 334 9.21 -5.27 19.24
C HIS A 334 10.72 -5.46 19.11
N SER A 335 11.32 -4.87 18.08
CA SER A 335 12.75 -4.97 17.77
C SER A 335 13.33 -3.59 17.45
N VAL A 336 14.65 -3.46 17.56
CA VAL A 336 15.36 -2.25 17.13
C VAL A 336 15.36 -2.19 15.60
N PHE A 337 14.67 -1.21 15.03
CA PHE A 337 14.76 -0.90 13.61
C PHE A 337 16.10 -0.22 13.31
N VAL A 338 16.88 -0.79 12.40
CA VAL A 338 18.17 -0.26 11.97
C VAL A 338 18.06 0.11 10.49
N ALA A 339 18.21 1.38 10.16
CA ALA A 339 18.10 1.86 8.78
C ALA A 339 19.29 2.74 8.43
N HIS A 340 19.78 2.62 7.20
CA HIS A 340 20.78 3.55 6.68
C HIS A 340 20.18 4.96 6.49
N GLU A 341 21.02 5.93 6.17
CA GLU A 341 20.58 7.25 5.68
C GLU A 341 19.74 7.06 4.42
N LEU A 342 18.43 7.27 4.57
CA LEU A 342 17.42 7.10 3.53
C LEU A 342 17.46 8.31 2.58
N GLU A 343 17.31 8.03 1.29
CA GLU A 343 17.17 8.99 0.19
C GLU A 343 15.69 9.13 -0.19
N TRP A 344 14.94 8.04 -0.12
CA TRP A 344 13.52 7.96 -0.45
C TRP A 344 12.65 8.21 0.79
N ILE A 345 11.62 9.03 0.62
CA ILE A 345 10.70 9.44 1.68
C ILE A 345 9.37 8.71 1.47
N GLU A 346 8.98 7.85 2.42
CA GLU A 346 7.62 7.28 2.53
C GLU A 346 6.75 8.16 3.44
N ASN A 347 5.42 8.03 3.36
CA ASN A 347 4.47 8.85 4.13
C ASN A 347 4.64 8.78 5.67
N TRP A 348 5.32 7.76 6.19
CA TRP A 348 5.60 7.54 7.61
C TRP A 348 7.05 7.85 8.05
N HIS A 349 7.98 8.16 7.13
CA HIS A 349 9.39 8.43 7.49
C HIS A 349 9.58 9.62 8.43
N GLN A 350 8.65 10.59 8.38
CA GLN A 350 8.58 11.75 9.27
C GLN A 350 8.48 11.44 10.78
N PHE A 351 8.17 10.20 11.18
CA PHE A 351 8.09 9.80 12.60
C PHE A 351 9.38 9.13 13.11
N LEU A 352 10.40 8.96 12.26
CA LEU A 352 11.69 8.39 12.65
C LEU A 352 12.52 9.39 13.48
N VAL A 353 13.00 8.95 14.64
CA VAL A 353 13.80 9.74 15.59
C VAL A 353 15.10 8.99 15.90
N SER A 354 16.23 9.56 15.48
CA SER A 354 17.55 8.90 15.47
C SER A 354 18.31 8.92 16.79
N ASP A 355 17.88 9.73 17.76
CA ASP A 355 18.65 10.05 18.96
C ASP A 355 17.77 10.59 20.10
N GLY A 356 18.40 10.82 21.25
CA GLY A 356 17.74 11.33 22.46
C GLY A 356 16.80 10.33 23.17
N PRO A 357 15.98 10.80 24.12
CA PRO A 357 15.09 9.94 24.90
C PRO A 357 14.00 9.25 24.06
N ASN A 358 13.57 9.91 22.98
CA ASN A 358 12.53 9.43 22.07
C ASN A 358 13.09 8.61 20.89
N GLN A 359 14.38 8.26 20.88
CA GLN A 359 14.99 7.47 19.81
C GLN A 359 14.18 6.20 19.57
N ASN A 360 13.67 6.03 18.35
CA ASN A 360 12.83 4.90 17.95
C ASN A 360 13.44 4.06 16.80
N TYR A 361 14.59 4.49 16.28
CA TYR A 361 15.40 3.69 15.37
C TYR A 361 16.89 4.01 15.50
N VAL A 362 17.73 3.18 14.88
CA VAL A 362 19.17 3.39 14.76
C VAL A 362 19.50 3.76 13.32
N ARG A 363 19.82 5.04 13.08
CA ARG A 363 20.38 5.50 11.80
C ARG A 363 21.83 5.01 11.67
N VAL A 364 22.19 4.43 10.54
CA VAL A 364 23.57 4.13 10.12
C VAL A 364 23.91 4.89 8.83
N LYS A 365 25.19 5.01 8.48
CA LYS A 365 25.61 5.66 7.22
C LYS A 365 25.03 4.93 6.00
N ARG A 366 24.87 5.65 4.88
CA ARG A 366 24.37 5.07 3.61
C ARG A 366 25.17 3.85 3.10
N ASP A 367 26.46 3.76 3.43
CA ASP A 367 27.36 2.65 3.06
C ASP A 367 27.51 1.57 4.16
N PHE A 368 26.77 1.69 5.27
CA PHE A 368 26.88 0.86 6.47
C PHE A 368 28.26 0.87 7.17
N SER A 369 29.19 1.76 6.85
CA SER A 369 30.55 1.73 7.39
C SER A 369 30.64 1.85 8.92
N ASP A 370 29.62 2.42 9.58
CA ASP A 370 29.50 2.55 11.04
C ASP A 370 28.56 1.51 11.70
N LEU A 371 27.97 0.60 10.91
CA LEU A 371 27.10 -0.47 11.43
C LEU A 371 27.80 -1.37 12.45
N PRO A 372 29.06 -1.84 12.25
CA PRO A 372 29.71 -2.73 13.21
C PRO A 372 29.90 -2.11 14.60
N ASP A 373 30.24 -0.83 14.67
CA ASP A 373 30.42 -0.11 15.93
C ASP A 373 29.09 0.11 16.64
N LYS A 374 28.03 0.48 15.89
CA LYS A 374 26.68 0.62 16.44
C LYS A 374 26.12 -0.72 16.93
N MET A 375 26.38 -1.81 16.22
CA MET A 375 25.97 -3.16 16.65
C MET A 375 26.69 -3.60 17.92
N ARG A 376 28.01 -3.38 18.02
CA ARG A 376 28.77 -3.62 19.27
C ARG A 376 28.16 -2.82 20.43
N PHE A 377 28.00 -1.51 20.25
CA PHE A 377 27.44 -0.63 21.27
C PHE A 377 26.04 -1.06 21.74
N LEU A 378 25.15 -1.45 20.83
CA LEU A 378 23.80 -1.90 21.18
C LEU A 378 23.77 -3.25 21.91
N LEU A 379 24.70 -4.16 21.59
CA LEU A 379 24.85 -5.45 22.29
C LEU A 379 25.38 -5.24 23.72
N ASP A 380 26.30 -4.29 23.90
CA ASP A 380 26.85 -3.91 25.21
C ASP A 380 25.85 -3.10 26.07
N HIS A 381 24.79 -2.53 25.46
CA HIS A 381 23.78 -1.69 26.14
C HIS A 381 22.35 -2.21 25.91
N PRO A 382 21.99 -3.42 26.41
CA PRO A 382 20.69 -4.05 26.12
C PRO A 382 19.49 -3.24 26.59
N VAL A 383 19.57 -2.55 27.73
CA VAL A 383 18.50 -1.67 28.25
C VAL A 383 18.23 -0.48 27.31
N LEU A 384 19.27 0.05 26.66
CA LEU A 384 19.13 1.11 25.66
C LEU A 384 18.49 0.56 24.37
N ALA A 385 18.92 -0.63 23.92
CA ALA A 385 18.34 -1.28 22.76
C ALA A 385 16.84 -1.58 22.97
N GLU A 386 16.46 -2.10 24.13
CA GLU A 386 15.05 -2.35 24.49
C GLU A 386 14.23 -1.04 24.54
N ARG A 387 14.79 0.04 25.09
CA ARG A 387 14.13 1.36 25.06
C ARG A 387 13.86 1.85 23.64
N ILE A 388 14.79 1.64 22.71
CA ILE A 388 14.61 2.01 21.29
C ILE A 388 13.51 1.14 20.65
N ALA A 389 13.48 -0.16 20.94
CA ALA A 389 12.43 -1.07 20.48
C ALA A 389 11.03 -0.70 21.05
N ASN A 390 10.94 -0.33 22.34
CA ASN A 390 9.72 0.19 22.96
C ASN A 390 9.23 1.46 22.25
N ASN A 391 10.12 2.45 22.08
CA ASN A 391 9.81 3.70 21.38
C ASN A 391 9.36 3.45 19.92
N SER A 392 9.95 2.47 19.22
CA SER A 392 9.54 2.03 17.88
C SER A 392 8.09 1.54 17.89
N VAL A 393 7.80 0.53 18.72
CA VAL A 393 6.47 -0.06 18.88
C VAL A 393 5.41 0.99 19.18
N THR A 394 5.65 1.85 20.18
CA THR A 394 4.70 2.89 20.59
C THR A 394 4.50 3.97 19.52
N THR A 395 5.53 4.28 18.71
CA THR A 395 5.40 5.25 17.60
C THR A 395 4.64 4.65 16.42
N PHE A 396 4.96 3.41 16.04
CA PHE A 396 4.59 2.84 14.76
C PHE A 396 3.47 1.81 14.88
N ARG A 397 3.73 0.65 15.49
CA ARG A 397 2.79 -0.50 15.63
C ARG A 397 1.47 -0.10 16.30
N ASP A 398 1.59 0.68 17.36
CA ASP A 398 0.51 1.09 18.26
C ASP A 398 0.04 2.54 17.97
N GLY A 399 0.61 3.16 16.92
CA GLY A 399 0.45 4.57 16.58
C GLY A 399 0.26 4.80 15.08
N TYR A 400 1.27 5.38 14.42
CA TYR A 400 1.16 5.93 13.07
C TYR A 400 1.05 4.89 11.93
N LEU A 401 1.26 3.59 12.20
CA LEU A 401 1.07 2.51 11.22
C LEU A 401 -0.18 1.66 11.49
N THR A 402 -1.08 2.12 12.36
CA THR A 402 -2.36 1.47 12.64
C THR A 402 -3.34 1.59 11.44
N PRO A 403 -4.27 0.63 11.24
CA PRO A 403 -5.29 0.73 10.20
C PRO A 403 -6.14 2.01 10.25
N ALA A 404 -6.45 2.51 11.46
CA ALA A 404 -7.10 3.80 11.67
C ALA A 404 -6.26 4.97 11.14
N ALA A 405 -4.95 4.99 11.42
CA ALA A 405 -4.04 5.99 10.86
C ALA A 405 -4.03 5.98 9.33
N GLN A 406 -4.12 4.80 8.68
CA GLN A 406 -4.20 4.72 7.22
C GLN A 406 -5.50 5.31 6.66
N ALA A 407 -6.66 4.99 7.25
CA ALA A 407 -7.94 5.58 6.83
C ALA A 407 -8.03 7.09 7.13
N CYS A 408 -7.44 7.56 8.22
CA CYS A 408 -7.27 8.98 8.51
C CYS A 408 -6.39 9.68 7.45
N TYR A 409 -5.25 9.08 7.09
CA TYR A 409 -4.32 9.64 6.09
C TYR A 409 -4.99 9.79 4.72
N TRP A 410 -5.67 8.75 4.23
CA TRP A 410 -6.39 8.83 2.95
C TRP A 410 -7.44 9.94 2.95
N ARG A 411 -8.27 10.04 3.99
CA ARG A 411 -9.36 11.03 4.04
C ARG A 411 -8.87 12.47 4.15
N GLU A 412 -7.77 12.71 4.84
CA GLU A 412 -7.09 14.02 4.84
C GLU A 412 -6.44 14.32 3.50
N MET A 413 -5.82 13.33 2.86
CA MET A 413 -5.20 13.50 1.53
C MET A 413 -6.25 13.96 0.50
N LEU A 414 -7.46 13.38 0.54
CA LEU A 414 -8.59 13.79 -0.29
C LEU A 414 -9.04 15.24 -0.03
N ARG A 415 -9.08 15.68 1.23
CA ARG A 415 -9.43 17.07 1.61
C ARG A 415 -8.38 18.07 1.14
N ALA A 416 -7.12 17.81 1.49
CA ALA A 416 -6.00 18.69 1.16
C ALA A 416 -5.73 18.77 -0.35
N TRP A 417 -6.06 17.72 -1.11
CA TRP A 417 -6.06 17.73 -2.57
C TRP A 417 -7.19 18.61 -3.12
N ARG A 418 -8.42 18.46 -2.61
CA ARG A 418 -9.57 19.29 -3.01
C ARG A 418 -9.26 20.79 -2.87
N ASP A 419 -8.63 21.21 -1.77
CA ASP A 419 -8.28 22.61 -1.50
C ASP A 419 -7.37 23.26 -2.56
N VAL A 420 -6.65 22.45 -3.34
CA VAL A 420 -5.72 22.90 -4.38
C VAL A 420 -6.11 22.46 -5.80
N SER A 421 -7.12 21.59 -5.96
CA SER A 421 -7.64 21.14 -7.26
C SER A 421 -8.92 21.85 -7.70
N PHE A 422 -9.33 21.59 -8.93
CA PHE A 422 -10.65 21.87 -9.47
C PHE A 422 -11.76 21.02 -8.79
N GLU A 423 -13.03 21.44 -8.95
CA GLU A 423 -14.20 20.59 -8.70
C GLU A 423 -14.41 19.70 -9.94
N PRO A 424 -14.46 18.37 -9.81
CA PRO A 424 -14.70 17.50 -10.96
C PRO A 424 -16.19 17.28 -11.21
N GLU A 425 -16.55 16.99 -12.46
CA GLU A 425 -17.90 16.59 -12.85
C GLU A 425 -17.95 15.06 -13.04
N LEU A 426 -19.08 14.43 -12.69
CA LEU A 426 -19.31 12.99 -12.93
C LEU A 426 -19.80 12.69 -14.35
N TRP A 427 -20.46 13.66 -14.99
CA TRP A 427 -21.05 13.51 -16.31
C TRP A 427 -20.29 14.40 -17.29
N GLU A 428 -20.05 13.88 -18.50
CA GLU A 428 -19.50 14.65 -19.61
C GLU A 428 -20.48 14.65 -20.77
N GLU A 429 -20.51 15.78 -21.48
CA GLU A 429 -21.22 15.91 -22.75
C GLU A 429 -20.42 15.19 -23.84
N VAL A 430 -21.05 14.27 -24.56
CA VAL A 430 -20.46 13.56 -25.70
C VAL A 430 -21.23 13.87 -26.97
N GLU A 431 -20.49 14.15 -28.04
CA GLU A 431 -21.05 14.30 -29.39
C GLU A 431 -21.71 12.98 -29.80
N ALA A 432 -23.03 13.04 -30.00
CA ALA A 432 -23.80 11.94 -30.53
C ALA A 432 -23.97 12.13 -32.03
N LEU A 433 -23.60 11.12 -32.81
CA LEU A 433 -23.76 11.11 -34.26
C LEU A 433 -24.89 10.14 -34.64
N ASN A 434 -25.76 10.55 -35.56
CA ASN A 434 -26.74 9.65 -36.18
C ASN A 434 -26.06 8.70 -37.18
N GLU A 435 -26.83 7.74 -37.73
CA GLU A 435 -26.32 6.78 -38.75
C GLU A 435 -25.75 7.45 -40.01
N ALA A 436 -26.10 8.71 -40.28
CA ALA A 436 -25.59 9.52 -41.39
C ALA A 436 -24.35 10.37 -41.00
N GLY A 437 -23.80 10.21 -39.79
CA GLY A 437 -22.63 10.94 -39.30
C GLY A 437 -22.89 12.41 -38.95
N GLN A 438 -24.15 12.80 -38.73
CA GLN A 438 -24.54 14.16 -38.36
C GLN A 438 -24.70 14.25 -36.83
N SER A 439 -24.21 15.35 -36.25
CA SER A 439 -24.40 15.68 -34.83
C SER A 439 -25.89 15.80 -34.48
N THR A 440 -26.31 15.14 -33.40
CA THR A 440 -27.64 15.22 -32.80
C THR A 440 -27.60 16.01 -31.49
N ASP A 441 -28.72 16.08 -30.77
CA ASP A 441 -28.73 16.57 -29.39
C ASP A 441 -27.64 15.85 -28.55
N PRO A 442 -26.91 16.59 -27.70
CA PRO A 442 -25.80 16.05 -26.94
C PRO A 442 -26.25 14.97 -25.96
N GLN A 443 -25.49 13.88 -25.90
CA GLN A 443 -25.72 12.81 -24.93
C GLN A 443 -24.81 12.99 -23.72
N TRP A 444 -25.31 12.62 -22.54
CA TRP A 444 -24.55 12.67 -21.29
C TRP A 444 -24.00 11.29 -20.95
N ARG A 445 -22.68 11.20 -20.78
CA ARG A 445 -21.98 9.96 -20.40
C ARG A 445 -21.43 10.08 -18.98
N MET A 446 -21.59 9.02 -18.18
CA MET A 446 -20.91 8.93 -16.89
C MET A 446 -19.41 8.71 -17.11
N ARG A 447 -18.58 9.50 -16.44
CA ARG A 447 -17.13 9.44 -16.52
C ARG A 447 -16.61 8.26 -15.69
N GLY A 448 -16.00 7.30 -16.38
CA GLY A 448 -15.35 6.14 -15.77
C GLY A 448 -16.27 5.00 -15.32
N ILE A 449 -15.65 3.97 -14.75
CA ILE A 449 -16.30 2.73 -14.30
C ILE A 449 -16.40 2.74 -12.77
N PRO A 450 -17.58 2.51 -12.16
CA PRO A 450 -17.70 2.36 -10.71
C PRO A 450 -16.76 1.28 -10.16
N TYR A 451 -16.13 1.53 -9.02
CA TYR A 451 -15.12 0.65 -8.44
C TYR A 451 -15.58 -0.80 -8.28
N GLU A 452 -16.83 -1.05 -7.85
CA GLU A 452 -17.38 -2.39 -7.68
C GLU A 452 -17.41 -3.17 -9.00
N THR A 453 -17.83 -2.51 -10.09
CA THR A 453 -17.82 -3.08 -11.44
C THR A 453 -16.39 -3.23 -11.96
N PHE A 454 -15.52 -2.26 -11.69
CA PHE A 454 -14.13 -2.30 -12.13
C PHE A 454 -13.40 -3.51 -11.53
N VAL A 455 -13.50 -3.73 -10.21
CA VAL A 455 -12.87 -4.88 -9.55
C VAL A 455 -13.41 -6.21 -10.08
N TYR A 456 -14.73 -6.32 -10.29
CA TYR A 456 -15.35 -7.52 -10.85
C TYR A 456 -14.86 -7.89 -12.26
N VAL A 457 -14.48 -6.89 -13.07
CA VAL A 457 -13.92 -7.10 -14.42
C VAL A 457 -12.41 -7.41 -14.39
N GLN A 458 -11.70 -7.08 -13.31
CA GLN A 458 -10.26 -7.34 -13.15
C GLN A 458 -9.94 -8.63 -12.39
N SER A 459 -10.94 -9.31 -11.81
CA SER A 459 -10.82 -10.58 -11.08
C SER A 459 -10.99 -11.81 -11.98
#